data_AF-A0A7S3AF87-F1
#
_entry.id   AF-A0A7S3AF87-F1
#
_cell.length_a   1.000
_cell.length_b   1.000
_cell.length_c   1.000
_cell.angle_alpha   90.00
_cell.angle_beta   90.00
_cell.angle_gamma   90.00
#
_symmetry.space_group_name_H-M   'P 1'
#
loop_
_entity.id
_entity.type
_entity.pdbx_description
1 polymer ?
#
loop_
_entity_poly.entity_id
_entity_poly.type
_entity_poly.pdbx_seq_one_letter_code
_entity_poly.pdbx_strand_id
1 'polypeptide(L)'
;FPEEALSVPPAFLLNHLPATLSLASKAHLIAFAGALRDADPHSFGPGLLPESYLLPERMQTFSHALQARGAVDGVGFPRWIAKSKEHRGVRVLTNSSTAALAALGSALVQERVRPLILPGLGRSFDVGLYVLVTSVRPLR
;
A
#
# COMPACT_ATOMS: atom_id res chain seq x y z
N PHE A 1 28.57 42.82 28.87
CA PHE A 1 27.81 41.71 28.28
C PHE A 1 27.78 41.92 26.78
N PRO A 2 28.52 41.16 25.96
CA PRO A 2 28.39 41.29 24.52
C PRO A 2 27.12 40.54 24.08
N GLU A 3 26.31 41.19 23.24
CA GLU A 3 25.23 40.56 22.50
C GLU A 3 25.83 39.59 21.49
N GLU A 4 25.86 38.30 21.82
CA GLU A 4 26.03 37.25 20.83
C GLU A 4 24.81 37.28 19.92
N ALA A 5 24.98 37.85 18.73
CA ALA A 5 24.06 37.67 17.63
C ALA A 5 23.94 36.16 17.38
N LEU A 6 22.80 35.60 17.77
CA LEU A 6 22.39 34.24 17.41
C LEU A 6 22.42 34.15 15.88
N SER A 7 23.49 33.57 15.34
CA SER A 7 23.58 33.28 13.92
C SER A 7 22.46 32.28 13.63
N VAL A 8 21.43 32.74 12.91
CA VAL A 8 20.41 31.85 12.38
C VAL A 8 21.16 30.88 11.47
N PRO A 9 21.18 29.57 11.77
CA PRO A 9 21.88 28.61 10.94
C PRO A 9 21.32 28.69 9.50
N PRO A 10 22.16 28.49 8.48
CA PRO A 10 21.71 28.58 7.09
C PRO A 10 20.49 27.67 6.90
N ALA A 11 19.45 28.21 6.26
CA ALA A 11 18.26 27.44 5.94
C ALA A 11 18.67 26.28 5.03
N PHE A 12 18.73 25.07 5.58
CA PHE A 12 19.00 23.87 4.79
C PHE A 12 17.76 23.54 3.96
N LEU A 13 17.93 23.48 2.64
CA LEU A 13 16.94 22.86 1.76
C LEU A 13 17.17 21.35 1.78
N LEU A 14 16.27 20.63 2.43
CA LEU A 14 16.24 19.17 2.44
C LEU A 14 15.15 18.70 1.47
N ASN A 15 15.48 17.71 0.63
CA ASN A 15 14.55 17.09 -0.31
C ASN A 15 13.68 15.99 0.34
N HIS A 16 13.76 15.84 1.66
CA HIS A 16 12.97 14.89 2.43
C HIS A 16 12.38 15.57 3.67
N LEU A 17 11.08 15.35 3.87
CA LEU A 17 10.42 15.70 5.13
C LEU A 17 10.69 14.63 6.19
N PRO A 18 10.80 15.01 7.48
CA PRO A 18 10.90 14.05 8.56
C PRO A 18 9.68 13.12 8.60
N ALA A 19 9.87 11.89 9.07
CA ALA A 19 8.83 10.86 9.21
C ALA A 19 8.12 10.40 7.91
N THR A 20 8.65 10.72 6.72
CA THR A 20 8.12 10.25 5.42
C THR A 20 8.19 8.72 5.22
N LEU A 21 8.98 8.01 6.04
CA LEU A 21 8.99 6.55 6.07
C LEU A 21 7.61 5.93 6.37
N SER A 22 6.75 6.66 7.08
CA SER A 22 5.35 6.25 7.31
C SER A 22 4.53 6.18 6.01
N LEU A 23 4.88 6.99 5.01
CA LEU A 23 4.26 6.97 3.67
C LEU A 23 4.96 6.00 2.71
N ALA A 24 6.25 5.71 2.94
CA ALA A 24 7.02 4.82 2.08
C ALA A 24 6.83 3.32 2.40
N SER A 25 6.46 2.99 3.64
CA SER A 25 6.20 1.60 4.04
C SER A 25 4.81 1.14 3.62
N LYS A 26 4.74 0.00 2.89
CA LYS A 26 3.45 -0.58 2.47
C LYS A 26 2.53 -0.90 3.65
N ALA A 27 3.11 -1.36 4.77
CA ALA A 27 2.34 -1.70 5.96
C ALA A 27 1.73 -0.46 6.63
N HIS A 28 2.54 0.59 6.80
CA HIS A 28 2.05 1.85 7.35
C HIS A 28 1.03 2.52 6.44
N LEU A 29 1.24 2.49 5.11
CA LEU A 29 0.30 3.06 4.15
C LEU A 29 -1.08 2.40 4.24
N ILE A 30 -1.15 1.07 4.40
CA ILE A 30 -2.42 0.35 4.52
C ILE A 30 -3.10 0.64 5.86
N ALA A 31 -2.35 0.68 6.95
CA ALA A 31 -2.90 1.02 8.26
C ALA A 31 -3.47 2.45 8.25
N PHE A 32 -2.71 3.41 7.71
CA PHE A 32 -3.11 4.80 7.57
C PHE A 32 -4.33 4.96 6.67
N ALA A 33 -4.33 4.30 5.51
CA ALA A 33 -5.47 4.27 4.60
C ALA A 33 -6.74 3.70 5.24
N GLY A 34 -6.62 2.62 6.01
CA GLY A 34 -7.75 2.05 6.74
C GLY A 34 -8.32 3.06 7.72
N ALA A 35 -7.46 3.71 8.51
CA ALA A 35 -7.87 4.74 9.46
C ALA A 35 -8.53 5.95 8.77
N LEU A 36 -8.03 6.39 7.60
CA LEU A 36 -8.66 7.47 6.82
C LEU A 36 -10.05 7.09 6.32
N ARG A 37 -10.23 5.87 5.82
CA ARG A 37 -11.55 5.38 5.38
C ARG A 37 -12.53 5.27 6.53
N ASP A 38 -12.07 4.81 7.69
CA ASP A 38 -12.93 4.69 8.87
C ASP A 38 -13.32 6.07 9.43
N ALA A 39 -12.43 7.07 9.32
CA ALA A 39 -12.67 8.43 9.76
C ALA A 39 -13.53 9.26 8.78
N ASP A 40 -13.35 9.07 7.47
CA ASP A 40 -14.11 9.76 6.42
C ASP A 40 -14.43 8.80 5.25
N PRO A 41 -15.46 7.97 5.41
CA PRO A 41 -15.84 6.99 4.39
C PRO A 41 -16.43 7.64 3.13
N HIS A 42 -16.83 8.91 3.17
CA HIS A 42 -17.39 9.60 2.01
C HIS A 42 -16.28 10.03 1.05
N SER A 43 -15.17 10.58 1.57
CA SER A 43 -14.02 10.96 0.75
C SER A 43 -13.10 9.79 0.41
N PHE A 44 -13.00 8.80 1.29
CA PHE A 44 -12.11 7.63 1.15
C PHE A 44 -12.89 6.32 1.01
N GLY A 45 -13.99 6.36 0.26
CA GLY A 45 -14.93 5.26 0.10
C GLY A 45 -14.37 3.97 -0.54
N PRO A 46 -15.22 2.93 -0.64
CA PRO A 46 -14.84 1.67 -1.25
C PRO A 46 -14.40 1.88 -2.71
N GLY A 47 -13.20 1.40 -3.05
CA GLY A 47 -12.63 1.48 -4.40
C GLY A 47 -11.38 2.35 -4.52
N LEU A 48 -11.10 3.23 -3.55
CA LEU A 48 -9.86 4.02 -3.57
C LEU A 48 -8.63 3.14 -3.38
N LEU A 49 -8.76 2.12 -2.53
CA LEU A 49 -7.67 1.19 -2.22
C LEU A 49 -8.17 -0.26 -2.30
N PRO A 50 -7.36 -1.17 -2.84
CA PRO A 50 -7.70 -2.58 -2.86
C PRO A 50 -7.71 -3.13 -1.44
N GLU A 51 -8.62 -4.05 -1.17
CA GLU A 51 -8.69 -4.74 0.11
C GLU A 51 -7.34 -5.40 0.43
N SER A 52 -6.87 -5.24 1.67
CA SER A 52 -5.51 -5.61 2.04
C SER A 52 -5.46 -6.23 3.44
N TYR A 53 -4.61 -7.24 3.61
CA TYR A 53 -4.38 -7.96 4.86
C TYR A 53 -2.88 -8.03 5.14
N LEU A 54 -2.47 -7.55 6.32
CA LEU A 54 -1.12 -7.74 6.84
C LEU A 54 -1.07 -9.09 7.56
N LEU A 55 -0.17 -9.96 7.11
CA LEU A 55 0.10 -11.25 7.72
C LEU A 55 1.35 -11.19 8.60
N PRO A 56 1.37 -11.94 9.71
CA PRO A 56 0.36 -12.93 10.14
C PRO A 56 -0.88 -12.33 10.85
N GLU A 57 -0.89 -11.03 11.15
CA GLU A 57 -1.84 -10.40 12.08
C GLU A 57 -3.30 -10.54 11.64
N ARG A 58 -3.57 -10.52 10.34
CA ARG A 58 -4.92 -10.64 9.75
C ARG A 58 -5.17 -11.95 9.01
N MET A 59 -4.43 -13.02 9.36
CA MET A 59 -4.54 -14.33 8.69
C MET A 59 -5.95 -14.93 8.75
N GLN A 60 -6.64 -14.81 9.89
CA GLN A 60 -8.00 -15.35 10.03
C GLN A 60 -8.99 -14.61 9.12
N THR A 61 -8.93 -13.28 9.09
CA THR A 61 -9.79 -12.45 8.23
C THR A 61 -9.52 -12.75 6.75
N PHE A 62 -8.24 -12.88 6.37
CA PHE A 62 -7.88 -13.25 5.01
C PHE A 62 -8.38 -14.66 4.64
N SER A 63 -8.22 -15.64 5.53
CA SER A 63 -8.72 -17.00 5.32
C SER A 63 -10.23 -17.02 5.08
N HIS A 64 -11.00 -16.25 5.86
CA HIS A 64 -12.44 -16.12 5.67
C HIS A 64 -12.79 -15.49 4.31
N ALA A 65 -12.11 -14.41 3.93
CA ALA A 65 -12.30 -13.79 2.63
C ALA A 65 -11.96 -14.72 1.45
N LEU A 66 -10.90 -15.51 1.60
CA LEU A 66 -10.47 -16.50 0.62
C LEU A 66 -11.46 -17.65 0.49
N GLN A 67 -12.03 -18.12 1.60
CA GLN A 67 -13.09 -19.13 1.60
C GLN A 67 -14.38 -18.60 0.95
N ALA A 68 -14.77 -17.36 1.27
CA ALA A 68 -15.99 -16.76 0.75
C ALA A 68 -15.93 -16.42 -0.75
N ARG A 69 -14.77 -15.95 -1.25
CA ARG A 69 -14.63 -15.44 -2.63
C ARG A 69 -13.75 -16.28 -3.56
N GLY A 70 -13.01 -17.24 -3.01
CA GLY A 70 -12.04 -18.05 -3.74
C GLY A 70 -10.72 -17.33 -4.03
N ALA A 71 -9.74 -18.09 -4.52
CA ALA A 71 -8.45 -17.57 -4.98
C ALA A 71 -8.53 -16.93 -6.37
N VAL A 72 -9.49 -17.39 -7.18
CA VAL A 72 -9.81 -16.90 -8.53
C VAL A 72 -11.26 -16.46 -8.58
N ASP A 73 -11.60 -15.58 -9.51
CA ASP A 73 -12.99 -15.18 -9.74
C ASP A 73 -13.70 -16.06 -10.78
N GLY A 74 -14.97 -15.71 -11.09
CA GLY A 74 -15.81 -16.48 -12.01
C GLY A 74 -15.31 -16.56 -13.45
N VAL A 75 -14.30 -15.78 -13.83
CA VAL A 75 -13.65 -15.84 -15.15
C VAL A 75 -12.21 -16.36 -15.07
N GLY A 76 -11.81 -16.92 -13.92
CA GLY A 76 -10.48 -17.50 -13.71
C GLY A 76 -9.37 -16.47 -13.45
N PHE A 77 -9.70 -15.20 -13.23
CA PHE A 77 -8.68 -14.21 -12.89
C PHE A 77 -8.31 -14.31 -11.41
N PRO A 78 -7.01 -14.40 -11.08
CA PRO A 78 -6.55 -14.44 -9.69
C PRO A 78 -6.97 -13.22 -8.90
N ARG A 79 -7.65 -13.41 -7.77
CA ARG A 79 -8.17 -12.33 -6.93
C ARG A 79 -7.13 -11.74 -5.99
N TRP A 80 -6.04 -12.44 -5.70
CA TRP A 80 -5.13 -12.06 -4.63
C TRP A 80 -3.67 -12.06 -5.09
N ILE A 81 -2.92 -11.08 -4.59
CA ILE A 81 -1.47 -11.02 -4.70
C ILE A 81 -0.86 -10.92 -3.31
N ALA A 82 0.29 -11.56 -3.10
CA ALA A 82 1.09 -11.44 -1.90
C ALA A 82 2.41 -10.70 -2.22
N LYS A 83 2.74 -9.72 -1.39
CA LYS A 83 3.96 -8.91 -1.45
C LYS A 83 4.74 -9.19 -0.18
N SER A 84 5.99 -9.64 -0.29
CA SER A 84 6.85 -9.85 0.89
C SER A 84 7.11 -8.51 1.60
N LYS A 85 7.22 -8.56 2.94
CA LYS A 85 7.68 -7.42 3.74
C LYS A 85 9.21 -7.27 3.70
N GLU A 86 9.96 -8.38 3.59
CA GLU A 86 11.43 -8.38 3.69
C GLU A 86 12.19 -8.32 2.34
N HIS A 87 11.62 -8.83 1.24
CA HIS A 87 12.33 -8.97 -0.04
C HIS A 87 11.52 -8.52 -1.26
N ARG A 88 12.19 -8.27 -2.39
CA ARG A 88 11.51 -8.04 -3.69
C ARG A 88 10.81 -9.32 -4.11
N GLY A 89 9.49 -9.25 -4.28
CA GLY A 89 8.71 -10.34 -4.87
C GLY A 89 7.22 -10.08 -4.76
N VAL A 90 6.51 -10.32 -5.86
CA VAL A 90 5.05 -10.38 -5.91
C VAL A 90 4.68 -11.79 -6.32
N ARG A 91 3.83 -12.45 -5.53
CA ARG A 91 3.28 -13.77 -5.84
C ARG A 91 1.81 -13.63 -6.13
N VAL A 92 1.34 -14.21 -7.22
CA VAL A 92 -0.09 -14.30 -7.53
C VAL A 92 -0.63 -15.56 -6.87
N LEU A 93 -1.73 -15.44 -6.11
CA LEU A 93 -2.35 -16.58 -5.45
C LEU A 93 -3.43 -17.14 -6.36
N THR A 94 -3.19 -18.34 -6.88
CA THR A 94 -4.09 -19.04 -7.80
C THR A 94 -4.85 -20.18 -7.13
N ASN A 95 -4.45 -20.59 -5.92
CA ASN A 95 -5.12 -21.62 -5.14
C ASN A 95 -5.20 -21.23 -3.66
N SER A 96 -6.11 -21.88 -2.95
CA SER A 96 -6.37 -21.68 -1.52
C SER A 96 -5.78 -22.79 -0.65
N SER A 97 -4.75 -23.50 -1.13
CA SER A 97 -4.17 -24.61 -0.38
C SER A 97 -3.51 -24.12 0.91
N THR A 98 -3.70 -24.84 2.01
CA THR A 98 -3.13 -24.51 3.33
C THR A 98 -1.61 -24.39 3.26
N ALA A 99 -0.93 -25.19 2.43
CA ALA A 99 0.50 -25.11 2.21
C ALA A 99 0.92 -23.80 1.52
N ALA A 100 0.16 -23.35 0.51
CA ALA A 100 0.42 -22.06 -0.14
C ALA A 100 0.22 -20.88 0.81
N LEU A 101 -0.76 -20.96 1.72
CA LEU A 101 -1.02 -19.93 2.73
C LEU A 101 0.06 -19.89 3.82
N ALA A 102 0.50 -21.05 4.30
CA ALA A 102 1.60 -21.14 5.27
C ALA A 102 2.92 -20.57 4.70
N ALA A 103 3.16 -20.78 3.39
CA ALA A 103 4.34 -20.26 2.70
C ALA A 103 4.34 -18.72 2.49
N LEU A 104 3.25 -18.02 2.83
CA LEU A 104 3.20 -16.56 2.78
C LEU A 104 3.97 -15.90 3.92
N GLY A 105 4.07 -16.56 5.08
CA GLY A 105 4.78 -16.02 6.25
C GLY A 105 4.38 -14.57 6.56
N SER A 106 5.39 -13.70 6.67
CA SER A 106 5.25 -12.25 6.81
C SER A 106 5.04 -11.60 5.44
N ALA A 107 3.77 -11.38 5.08
CA ALA A 107 3.40 -10.81 3.80
C ALA A 107 2.28 -9.78 3.92
N LEU A 108 2.23 -8.89 2.94
CA LEU A 108 1.05 -8.11 2.62
C LEU A 108 0.27 -8.85 1.53
N VAL A 109 -0.93 -9.31 1.83
CA VAL A 109 -1.86 -9.83 0.83
C VAL A 109 -2.82 -8.72 0.43
N GLN A 110 -3.07 -8.56 -0.87
CA GLN A 110 -3.90 -7.51 -1.41
C GLN A 110 -4.79 -8.06 -2.54
N GLU A 111 -6.01 -7.55 -2.62
CA GLU A 111 -6.90 -7.79 -3.75
C GLU A 111 -6.22 -7.31 -5.04
N ARG A 112 -6.23 -8.18 -6.04
CA ARG A 112 -5.68 -7.88 -7.35
C ARG A 112 -6.71 -7.11 -8.17
N VAL A 113 -6.36 -5.88 -8.49
CA VAL A 113 -7.15 -5.05 -9.41
C VAL A 113 -6.93 -5.53 -10.84
N ARG A 114 -8.01 -5.64 -11.62
CA ARG A 114 -7.88 -5.90 -13.06
C ARG A 114 -7.22 -4.70 -13.73
N PRO A 115 -6.10 -4.89 -14.43
CA PRO A 115 -5.45 -3.77 -15.10
C PRO A 115 -6.29 -3.30 -16.28
N LEU A 116 -6.26 -1.99 -16.52
CA LEU A 116 -6.69 -1.44 -17.81
C LEU A 116 -5.69 -1.88 -18.88
N ILE A 117 -6.18 -2.50 -19.96
CA ILE A 117 -5.37 -2.83 -21.13
C ILE A 117 -5.71 -1.85 -22.23
N LEU A 118 -4.74 -1.02 -22.63
CA LEU A 118 -4.93 -0.06 -23.71
C LEU A 118 -4.91 -0.79 -25.06
N PRO A 119 -5.85 -0.47 -25.98
CA PRO A 119 -5.78 -0.95 -27.36
C PRO A 119 -4.42 -0.63 -27.98
N GLY A 120 -3.83 -1.61 -28.68
CA GLY A 120 -2.52 -1.48 -29.34
C GLY A 120 -1.30 -1.69 -28.43
N LEU A 121 -1.42 -1.56 -27.11
CA LEU A 121 -0.29 -1.80 -26.19
C LEU A 121 -0.18 -3.27 -25.79
N GLY A 122 -1.30 -3.98 -25.65
CA GLY A 122 -1.34 -5.43 -25.37
C GLY A 122 -0.76 -5.87 -24.03
N ARG A 123 -0.33 -4.94 -23.17
CA ARG A 123 0.23 -5.20 -21.84
C ARG A 123 -0.40 -4.27 -20.80
N SER A 124 -0.39 -4.72 -19.55
CA SER A 124 -0.71 -3.86 -18.41
C SER A 124 0.36 -2.78 -18.21
N PHE A 125 -0.02 -1.66 -17.62
CA PHE A 125 0.89 -0.58 -17.26
C PHE A 125 0.55 -0.07 -15.85
N ASP A 126 1.55 0.53 -15.22
CA ASP A 126 1.39 1.28 -13.98
C ASP A 126 1.64 2.77 -14.26
N VAL A 127 1.01 3.65 -13.49
CA VAL A 127 1.19 5.10 -13.61
C VAL A 127 2.07 5.57 -12.45
N GLY A 128 3.26 6.08 -12.77
CA GLY A 128 4.12 6.78 -11.81
C GLY A 128 3.73 8.26 -11.76
N LEU A 129 3.28 8.73 -10.59
CA LEU A 129 2.97 10.14 -10.36
C LEU A 129 4.04 10.76 -9.46
N TYR A 130 4.56 11.92 -9.84
CA TYR A 130 5.46 12.72 -9.02
C TYR A 130 4.65 13.79 -8.29
N VAL A 131 4.69 13.76 -6.96
CA VAL A 131 4.03 14.75 -6.10
C VAL A 131 5.11 15.53 -5.36
N LEU A 132 5.11 16.85 -5.53
CA LEU A 132 6.00 17.75 -4.81
C LEU A 132 5.25 18.34 -3.61
N VAL A 133 5.75 18.06 -2.41
CA VAL A 133 5.30 18.72 -1.18
C VAL A 133 6.33 19.77 -0.81
N THR A 134 5.94 21.03 -0.90
CA THR A 134 6.80 22.20 -0.66
C THR A 134 6.71 22.68 0.78
N SER A 135 5.60 22.42 1.47
CA SER A 135 5.44 22.71 2.90
C SER A 135 4.40 21.78 3.53
N VAL A 136 4.59 21.48 4.81
CA VAL A 136 3.59 20.77 5.63
C VAL A 136 2.73 21.72 6.47
N ARG A 137 3.16 22.98 6.61
CA ARG A 137 2.51 24.02 7.43
C ARG A 137 2.73 25.40 6.80
N PRO A 138 1.78 25.94 6.01
CA PRO A 138 0.58 25.25 5.52
C PRO A 138 0.94 24.12 4.56
N LEU A 139 0.06 23.12 4.42
CA LEU A 139 0.24 22.06 3.44
C LEU A 139 0.21 22.66 2.03
N ARG A 140 1.27 22.45 1.26
CA ARG A 140 1.43 22.92 -0.13
C ARG A 140 2.18 21.90 -0.96
#